data_AF-K2RKP4-F1
#
_entry.id   AF-K2RKP4-F1
#
_cell.length_a   1.000
_cell.length_b   1.000
_cell.length_c   1.000
_cell.angle_alpha   90.00
_cell.angle_beta   90.00
_cell.angle_gamma   90.00
#
_symmetry.space_group_name_H-M   'P 1'
#
loop_
_entity.id
_entity.type
_entity.pdbx_description
1 polymer ?
#
loop_
_entity_poly.entity_id
_entity_poly.type
_entity_poly.pdbx_seq_one_letter_code
_entity_poly.pdbx_strand_id
1 'polypeptide(L)'
;MFLVSRFMIGLGITIVSGSAPLMVAELAHPDSGATFTSLDNTLWYAGSIIAGWTNHGTYHLESSWPWRLPALLQALPAAIYMSTVWLLPESPRWPMGNDRHEETRKILMKYHANGDRESATVAAEFAEIRETMRLQLEGWQQSWRELVATKANRNRTLLVLCCVFFPPWSGTGLVSYFLVPLMRTIGIGSQGRITLSNGMI
;
A
#
# COMPACT_ATOMS: atom_id res chain seq x y z
N MET A 1 -18.22 7.61 -18.77
CA MET A 1 -18.44 7.14 -17.38
C MET A 1 -17.38 6.15 -16.92
N PHE A 2 -17.11 5.05 -17.65
CA PHE A 2 -16.10 4.04 -17.24
C PHE A 2 -14.65 4.56 -17.10
N LEU A 3 -14.23 5.48 -17.98
CA LEU A 3 -12.89 6.09 -17.90
C LEU A 3 -12.71 6.94 -16.64
N VAL A 4 -13.72 7.75 -16.30
CA VAL A 4 -13.72 8.60 -15.11
C VAL A 4 -13.67 7.75 -13.84
N SER A 5 -14.46 6.67 -13.78
CA SER A 5 -14.40 5.74 -12.64
C SER A 5 -13.03 5.07 -12.50
N ARG A 6 -12.39 4.67 -13.62
CA ARG A 6 -11.03 4.11 -13.61
C ARG A 6 -10.01 5.11 -13.09
N PHE A 7 -10.13 6.37 -13.50
CA PHE A 7 -9.26 7.46 -13.03
C PHE A 7 -9.42 7.69 -11.53
N MET A 8 -10.66 7.77 -11.03
CA MET A 8 -10.93 7.94 -9.59
C MET A 8 -10.42 6.77 -8.75
N ILE A 9 -10.63 5.54 -9.21
CA ILE A 9 -10.10 4.34 -8.55
C ILE A 9 -8.57 4.36 -8.55
N GLY A 10 -7.94 4.75 -9.67
CA GLY A 10 -6.49 4.87 -9.77
C GLY A 10 -5.91 5.89 -8.78
N LEU A 11 -6.54 7.06 -8.65
CA LEU A 11 -6.14 8.06 -7.64
C LEU A 11 -6.26 7.52 -6.22
N GLY A 12 -7.38 6.85 -5.91
CA GLY A 12 -7.60 6.24 -4.59
C GLY A 12 -6.53 5.20 -4.24
N ILE A 13 -6.22 4.30 -5.18
CA ILE A 13 -5.19 3.28 -4.99
C ILE A 13 -3.83 3.93 -4.73
N THR A 14 -3.43 4.96 -5.50
CA THR A 14 -2.14 5.63 -5.31
C THR A 14 -2.01 6.25 -3.91
N ILE A 15 -3.08 6.85 -3.38
CA ILE A 15 -3.07 7.43 -2.04
C ILE A 15 -2.96 6.34 -0.97
N VAL A 16 -3.75 5.27 -1.11
CA VAL A 16 -3.76 4.16 -0.14
C VAL A 16 -2.44 3.41 -0.15
N SER A 17 -1.88 3.10 -1.32
CA SER A 17 -0.59 2.39 -1.45
C SER A 17 0.59 3.16 -0.87
N GLY A 18 0.50 4.49 -0.74
CA GLY A 18 1.52 5.29 -0.05
C GLY A 18 1.29 5.40 1.45
N SER A 19 0.04 5.57 1.88
CA SER A 19 -0.31 5.85 3.27
C SER A 19 -0.45 4.61 4.15
N ALA A 20 -1.00 3.51 3.62
CA ALA A 20 -1.23 2.28 4.35
C ALA A 20 0.07 1.65 4.89
N PRO A 21 1.10 1.37 4.06
CA PRO A 21 2.34 0.77 4.56
C PRO A 21 3.08 1.69 5.52
N LEU A 22 3.00 3.02 5.33
CA LEU A 22 3.58 3.99 6.24
C LEU A 22 2.94 3.90 7.63
N MET A 23 1.60 3.92 7.68
CA MET A 23 0.85 3.86 8.93
C MET A 23 1.06 2.53 9.65
N VAL A 24 1.15 1.43 8.91
CA VAL A 24 1.48 0.10 9.45
C VAL A 24 2.91 0.08 10.03
N ALA A 25 3.88 0.63 9.31
CA ALA A 25 5.26 0.70 9.77
C ALA A 25 5.44 1.57 11.03
N GLU A 26 4.61 2.59 11.21
CA GLU A 26 4.66 3.49 12.38
C GLU A 26 3.92 2.95 13.62
N LEU A 27 2.95 2.06 13.44
CA LEU A 27 2.19 1.42 14.52
C LEU A 27 2.72 0.04 14.92
N ALA A 28 3.51 -0.59 14.04
CA ALA A 28 4.10 -1.88 14.31
C ALA A 28 5.31 -1.73 15.25
N HIS A 29 5.44 -2.69 16.17
CA HIS A 29 6.64 -2.79 17.00
C HIS A 29 7.88 -2.96 16.10
N PRO A 30 9.02 -2.28 16.39
CA PRO A 30 10.19 -2.24 15.51
C PRO A 30 10.66 -3.61 15.01
N ASP A 31 10.62 -4.64 15.86
CA ASP A 31 11.05 -6.00 15.50
C ASP A 31 10.11 -6.71 14.51
N SER A 32 8.84 -6.30 14.47
CA SER A 32 7.79 -6.92 13.66
C SER A 32 7.38 -6.08 12.44
N GLY A 33 7.85 -4.84 12.33
CA GLY A 33 7.46 -3.90 11.29
C GLY A 33 7.70 -4.44 9.87
N ALA A 34 8.83 -5.10 9.64
CA ALA A 34 9.14 -5.71 8.34
C ALA A 34 8.14 -6.81 7.95
N THR A 35 7.66 -7.61 8.91
CA THR A 35 6.65 -8.65 8.68
C THR A 35 5.32 -8.03 8.29
N PHE A 36 4.88 -6.98 8.99
CA PHE A 36 3.61 -6.30 8.69
C PHE A 36 3.64 -5.59 7.33
N THR A 37 4.74 -4.94 6.97
CA THR A 37 4.90 -4.35 5.63
C THR A 37 4.92 -5.43 4.53
N SER A 38 5.49 -6.59 4.81
CA SER A 38 5.47 -7.71 3.85
C SER A 38 4.07 -8.28 3.65
N LEU A 39 3.24 -8.29 4.69
CA LEU A 39 1.84 -8.73 4.61
C LEU A 39 1.01 -7.86 3.67
N ASP A 40 1.24 -6.55 3.63
CA ASP A 40 0.57 -5.63 2.69
C ASP A 40 0.82 -6.06 1.24
N ASN A 41 2.08 -6.34 0.89
CA ASN A 41 2.44 -6.85 -0.43
C ASN A 41 1.83 -8.24 -0.72
N THR A 42 1.72 -9.12 0.29
CA THR A 42 1.04 -10.42 0.11
C THR A 42 -0.45 -10.26 -0.16
N LEU A 43 -1.13 -9.33 0.53
CA LEU A 43 -2.55 -9.06 0.34
C LEU A 43 -2.85 -8.53 -1.07
N TRP A 44 -1.93 -7.79 -1.68
CA TRP A 44 -2.03 -7.38 -3.09
C TRP A 44 -2.16 -8.58 -4.04
N TYR A 45 -1.30 -9.59 -3.90
CA TYR A 45 -1.35 -10.80 -4.73
C TYR A 45 -2.58 -11.66 -4.39
N ALA A 46 -2.94 -11.78 -3.12
CA ALA A 46 -4.17 -12.48 -2.71
C ALA A 46 -5.42 -11.85 -3.35
N GLY A 47 -5.50 -10.52 -3.39
CA GLY A 47 -6.57 -9.80 -4.09
C GLY A 47 -6.60 -10.07 -5.59
N SER A 48 -5.42 -10.15 -6.22
CA SER A 48 -5.29 -10.48 -7.65
C SER A 48 -5.80 -11.88 -7.95
N ILE A 49 -5.48 -12.87 -7.11
CA ILE A 49 -5.96 -14.26 -7.23
C ILE A 49 -7.49 -14.31 -7.10
N ILE A 50 -8.07 -13.65 -6.09
CA ILE A 50 -9.54 -13.58 -5.91
C ILE A 50 -10.21 -12.96 -7.15
N ALA A 51 -9.63 -11.91 -7.70
CA ALA A 51 -10.13 -11.27 -8.93
C ALA A 51 -10.04 -12.22 -10.14
N GLY A 52 -8.95 -12.97 -10.28
CA GLY A 52 -8.76 -14.00 -11.30
C GLY A 52 -9.82 -15.09 -11.23
N TRP A 53 -10.06 -15.66 -10.04
CA TRP A 53 -11.11 -16.66 -9.81
C TRP A 53 -12.52 -16.11 -10.02
N THR A 54 -12.78 -14.87 -9.62
CA THR A 54 -14.08 -14.23 -9.87
C THR A 54 -14.34 -14.10 -11.37
N ASN A 55 -13.33 -13.66 -12.13
CA ASN A 55 -13.43 -13.58 -13.59
C ASN A 55 -13.67 -14.96 -14.23
N HIS A 56 -13.03 -16.01 -13.70
CA HIS A 56 -13.28 -17.40 -14.13
C HIS A 56 -14.69 -17.89 -13.76
N GLY A 57 -15.23 -17.54 -12.59
CA GLY A 57 -16.61 -17.88 -12.24
C GLY A 57 -17.64 -17.20 -13.15
N THR A 58 -17.32 -16.02 -13.67
CA THR A 58 -18.27 -15.19 -14.44
C THR A 58 -18.15 -15.28 -15.96
N TYR A 59 -17.14 -15.94 -16.52
CA TYR A 59 -16.91 -15.91 -17.98
C TYR A 59 -18.02 -16.60 -18.79
N HIS A 60 -18.76 -17.52 -18.17
CA HIS A 60 -19.86 -18.26 -18.79
C HIS A 60 -21.16 -17.46 -18.91
N LEU A 61 -21.26 -16.30 -18.26
CA LEU A 61 -22.47 -15.48 -18.29
C LEU A 61 -22.57 -14.77 -19.64
N GLU A 62 -23.55 -15.14 -20.47
CA GLU A 62 -23.82 -14.55 -21.80
C GLU A 62 -24.41 -13.12 -21.75
N SER A 63 -24.26 -12.41 -20.63
CA SER A 63 -24.85 -11.09 -20.38
C SER A 63 -23.79 -10.00 -20.16
N SER A 64 -24.20 -8.79 -19.78
CA SER A 64 -23.31 -7.67 -19.42
C SER A 64 -22.75 -7.76 -17.99
N TRP A 65 -23.05 -8.85 -17.28
CA TRP A 65 -22.61 -9.12 -15.91
C TRP A 65 -21.14 -9.55 -15.69
N PRO A 66 -20.43 -10.16 -16.66
CA PRO A 66 -19.04 -10.60 -16.48
C PRO A 66 -18.07 -9.49 -16.05
N TRP A 67 -18.29 -8.24 -16.47
CA TRP A 67 -17.45 -7.11 -16.06
C TRP A 67 -18.00 -6.32 -14.87
N ARG A 68 -19.32 -6.40 -14.62
CA ARG A 68 -19.98 -5.70 -13.51
C ARG A 68 -19.77 -6.40 -12.19
N LEU A 69 -19.83 -7.73 -12.15
CA LEU A 69 -19.69 -8.49 -10.91
C LEU A 69 -18.31 -8.30 -10.26
N PRO A 70 -17.17 -8.41 -10.98
CA PRO A 70 -15.86 -8.11 -10.40
C PRO A 70 -15.76 -6.66 -9.93
N ALA A 71 -16.33 -5.72 -10.69
CA ALA A 71 -16.33 -4.30 -10.34
C ALA A 71 -17.19 -3.98 -9.10
N LEU A 72 -18.25 -4.75 -8.83
CA LEU A 72 -19.03 -4.64 -7.60
C LEU A 72 -18.32 -5.34 -6.43
N LEU A 73 -17.70 -6.48 -6.68
CA LEU A 73 -16.95 -7.21 -5.67
C LEU A 73 -15.77 -6.39 -5.13
N GLN A 74 -15.10 -5.61 -5.97
CA GLN A 74 -14.02 -4.70 -5.53
C GLN A 74 -14.52 -3.60 -4.58
N ALA A 75 -15.82 -3.25 -4.61
CA ALA A 75 -16.39 -2.23 -3.73
C ALA A 75 -16.60 -2.76 -2.30
N LEU A 76 -16.70 -4.07 -2.13
CA LEU A 76 -16.90 -4.74 -0.84
C LEU A 76 -15.73 -4.50 0.14
N PRO A 77 -14.46 -4.79 -0.21
CA PRO A 77 -13.33 -4.49 0.67
C PRO A 77 -13.16 -2.98 0.90
N ALA A 78 -13.48 -2.13 -0.09
CA ALA A 78 -13.44 -0.68 0.09
C ALA A 78 -14.49 -0.19 1.11
N ALA A 79 -15.70 -0.75 1.08
CA ALA A 79 -16.74 -0.45 2.05
C ALA A 79 -16.36 -0.91 3.47
N ILE A 80 -15.75 -2.10 3.58
CA ILE A 80 -15.22 -2.58 4.86
C ILE A 80 -14.17 -1.61 5.39
N TYR A 81 -13.19 -1.24 4.57
CA TYR A 81 -12.14 -0.28 4.93
C TYR A 81 -12.72 1.05 5.43
N MET A 82 -13.69 1.62 4.71
CA MET A 82 -14.38 2.86 5.12
C MET A 82 -15.14 2.72 6.44
N SER A 83 -15.70 1.55 6.73
CA SER A 83 -16.42 1.31 7.99
C SER A 83 -15.47 1.14 9.18
N THR A 84 -14.27 0.57 8.95
CA THR A 84 -13.31 0.25 10.01
C THR A 84 -12.27 1.34 10.27
N VAL A 85 -12.12 2.31 9.36
CA VAL A 85 -11.10 3.36 9.49
C VAL A 85 -11.22 4.15 10.80
N TRP A 86 -12.44 4.41 11.27
CA TRP A 86 -12.72 5.14 12.51
C TRP A 86 -12.34 4.36 13.78
N LEU A 87 -12.10 3.06 13.67
CA LEU A 87 -11.68 2.21 14.79
C LEU A 87 -10.15 2.11 14.91
N LEU A 88 -9.41 2.52 13.88
CA LEU A 88 -7.95 2.48 13.88
C LEU A 88 -7.38 3.66 14.68
N PRO A 89 -6.28 3.45 15.42
CA PRO A 89 -5.56 4.54 16.03
C PRO A 89 -4.92 5.42 14.96
N GLU A 90 -4.76 6.69 15.27
CA GLU A 90 -3.92 7.58 14.47
C GLU A 90 -2.45 7.17 14.59
N SER A 91 -1.64 7.49 13.56
CA SER A 91 -0.18 7.35 13.63
C SER A 91 0.36 8.17 14.81
N PRO A 92 1.34 7.68 15.60
CA PRO A 92 1.93 8.42 16.72
C PRO A 92 2.65 9.72 16.29
N ARG A 93 3.08 9.83 15.02
CA ARG A 93 3.78 11.01 14.50
C ARG A 93 2.85 12.18 14.21
N TRP A 94 1.62 11.91 13.80
CA TRP A 94 0.62 12.95 13.51
C TRP A 94 0.24 13.80 14.74
N PRO A 95 -0.15 13.23 15.90
CA PRO A 95 -0.42 14.01 17.09
C PRO A 95 0.85 14.68 17.62
N MET A 96 2.03 14.07 17.43
CA MET A 96 3.30 14.67 17.82
C MET A 96 3.58 15.97 17.05
N GLY A 97 3.28 16.00 15.75
CA GLY A 97 3.42 17.19 14.91
C GLY A 97 2.38 18.29 15.20
N ASN A 98 1.29 17.94 15.90
CA ASN A 98 0.25 18.88 16.34
C ASN A 98 0.42 19.28 17.83
N ASP A 99 1.62 19.12 18.40
CA ASP A 99 1.94 19.38 19.82
C ASP A 99 1.10 18.55 20.84
N ARG A 100 0.48 17.44 20.39
CA ARG A 100 -0.34 16.53 21.23
C ARG A 100 0.50 15.40 21.83
N HIS A 101 1.54 15.76 22.58
CA HIS A 101 2.52 14.83 23.16
C HIS A 101 1.93 13.70 24.03
N GLU A 102 0.92 14.00 24.85
CA GLU A 102 0.28 13.03 25.73
C GLU A 102 -0.46 11.92 24.96
N GLU A 103 -1.02 12.25 23.80
CA GLU A 103 -1.69 11.28 22.95
C GLU A 103 -0.69 10.37 22.24
N THR A 104 0.40 10.93 21.71
CA THR A 104 1.51 10.15 21.16
C THR A 104 2.03 9.14 22.17
N ARG A 105 2.25 9.55 23.43
CA ARG A 105 2.69 8.65 24.49
C ARG A 105 1.67 7.54 24.76
N LYS A 106 0.37 7.85 24.78
CA LYS A 106 -0.71 6.85 24.96
C LYS A 106 -0.74 5.80 23.85
N ILE A 107 -0.55 6.23 22.60
CA ILE A 107 -0.51 5.32 21.44
C ILE A 107 0.71 4.39 21.56
N LEU A 108 1.90 4.94 21.78
CA LEU A 108 3.13 4.14 21.95
C LEU A 108 3.03 3.17 23.13
N MET A 109 2.50 3.60 24.28
CA MET A 109 2.31 2.71 25.44
C MET A 109 1.39 1.53 25.10
N LYS A 110 0.29 1.77 24.37
CA LYS A 110 -0.69 0.73 24.04
C LYS A 110 -0.15 -0.27 23.03
N TYR A 111 0.51 0.20 21.96
CA TYR A 111 0.91 -0.65 20.84
C TYR A 111 2.33 -1.22 20.96
N HIS A 112 3.25 -0.50 21.63
CA HIS A 112 4.66 -0.90 21.69
C HIS A 112 5.12 -1.40 23.07
N ALA A 113 4.38 -1.11 24.15
CA ALA A 113 4.71 -1.55 25.51
C ALA A 113 3.58 -2.29 26.23
N ASN A 114 2.55 -2.72 25.50
CA ASN A 114 1.42 -3.49 26.06
C ASN A 114 0.78 -2.85 27.32
N GLY A 115 0.80 -1.51 27.40
CA GLY A 115 0.25 -0.73 28.52
C GLY A 115 1.25 -0.33 29.61
N ASP A 116 2.53 -0.70 29.52
CA ASP A 116 3.53 -0.28 30.50
C ASP A 116 3.93 1.20 30.30
N ARG A 117 3.76 2.00 31.36
CA ARG A 117 4.04 3.44 31.37
C ARG A 117 5.51 3.78 31.60
N GLU A 118 6.28 2.85 32.15
CA GLU A 118 7.69 3.02 32.51
C GLU A 118 8.64 2.27 31.58
N SER A 119 8.12 1.67 30.51
CA SER A 119 8.95 1.01 29.50
C SER A 119 9.98 1.98 28.91
N ALA A 120 11.26 1.63 29.06
CA ALA A 120 12.38 2.36 28.50
C ALA A 120 12.27 2.51 26.97
N THR A 121 11.65 1.52 26.30
CA THR A 121 11.42 1.53 24.85
C THR A 121 10.51 2.68 24.44
N VAL A 122 9.40 2.91 25.16
CA VAL A 122 8.46 4.01 24.85
C VAL A 122 9.11 5.37 25.07
N ALA A 123 9.91 5.51 26.13
CA ALA A 123 10.62 6.76 26.40
C ALA A 123 11.67 7.06 25.31
N ALA A 124 12.40 6.04 24.84
CA ALA A 124 13.38 6.17 23.76
C ALA A 124 12.72 6.54 22.43
N GLU A 125 11.67 5.81 22.02
CA GLU A 125 10.94 6.09 20.77
C GLU A 125 10.27 7.46 20.79
N PHE A 126 9.66 7.83 21.92
CA PHE A 126 9.06 9.15 22.07
C PHE A 126 10.11 10.27 21.91
N ALA A 127 11.30 10.10 22.50
CA ALA A 127 12.39 11.04 22.36
C ALA A 127 12.92 11.12 20.92
N GLU A 128 13.04 9.98 20.22
CA GLU A 128 13.46 9.93 18.82
C GLU A 128 12.47 10.65 17.88
N ILE A 129 11.17 10.39 18.04
CA ILE A 129 10.12 11.07 17.25
C ILE A 129 10.15 12.57 17.54
N ARG A 130 10.30 12.96 18.81
CA ARG A 130 10.41 14.38 19.21
C ARG A 130 11.58 15.07 18.56
N GLU A 131 12.75 14.44 18.59
CA GLU A 131 13.96 15.03 18.00
C GLU A 131 13.85 15.12 16.49
N THR A 132 13.29 14.09 15.84
CA THR A 132 13.04 14.12 14.39
C THR A 132 12.11 15.29 14.02
N MET A 133 11.05 15.53 14.79
CA MET A 133 10.14 16.66 14.57
C MET A 133 10.81 18.01 14.82
N ARG A 134 11.65 18.11 15.85
CA ARG A 134 12.43 19.32 16.13
C ARG A 134 13.35 19.67 14.95
N LEU A 135 14.09 18.68 14.44
CA LEU A 135 14.94 18.84 13.26
C LEU A 135 14.13 19.25 12.01
N GLN A 136 12.90 18.75 11.88
CA GLN A 136 12.01 19.16 10.81
C GLN A 136 11.60 20.64 10.92
N LEU A 137 11.29 21.12 12.13
CA LEU A 137 10.93 22.53 12.38
C LEU A 137 12.12 23.49 12.22
N GLU A 138 13.30 23.11 12.69
CA GLU A 138 14.47 24.00 12.82
C GLU A 138 15.19 24.30 11.48
N GLY A 139 14.92 23.56 10.41
CA GLY A 139 15.59 23.84 9.13
C GLY A 139 15.28 22.92 7.96
N TRP A 140 14.45 21.89 8.14
CA TRP A 140 14.14 20.95 7.06
C TRP A 140 12.97 21.44 6.22
N GLN A 141 13.19 22.48 5.41
CA GLN A 141 12.29 22.77 4.30
C GLN A 141 12.48 21.64 3.28
N GLN A 142 11.62 20.61 3.34
CA GLN A 142 11.55 19.45 2.42
C GLN A 142 11.33 19.92 0.97
N SER A 143 12.36 20.53 0.39
CA SER A 143 12.31 21.06 -0.95
C SER A 143 12.76 19.95 -1.89
N TRP A 144 12.07 19.79 -3.01
CA TRP A 144 12.48 18.91 -4.10
C TRP A 144 13.93 19.16 -4.55
N ARG A 145 14.49 20.34 -4.26
CA ARG A 145 15.89 20.71 -4.51
C ARG A 145 16.89 19.97 -3.61
N GLU A 146 16.51 19.59 -2.39
CA GLU A 146 17.39 18.88 -1.45
C GLU A 146 17.75 17.47 -1.92
N LEU A 147 16.85 16.84 -2.69
CA LEU A 147 17.07 15.52 -3.29
C LEU A 147 18.31 15.47 -4.19
N VAL A 148 18.69 16.62 -4.76
CA VAL A 148 19.84 16.75 -5.69
C VAL A 148 20.96 17.65 -5.18
N ALA A 149 20.76 18.32 -4.04
CA ALA A 149 21.68 19.33 -3.52
C ALA A 149 23.08 18.76 -3.21
N THR A 150 23.15 17.66 -2.44
CA THR A 150 24.41 17.02 -2.04
C THR A 150 24.71 15.77 -2.84
N LYS A 151 26.01 15.42 -2.96
CA LYS A 151 26.46 14.17 -3.62
C LYS A 151 25.83 12.93 -2.97
N ALA A 152 25.73 12.91 -1.64
CA ALA A 152 25.08 11.83 -0.91
C ALA A 152 23.58 11.73 -1.24
N ASN A 153 22.86 12.85 -1.26
CA ASN A 153 21.44 12.88 -1.61
C ASN A 153 21.20 12.46 -3.05
N ARG A 154 22.04 12.90 -4.01
CA ARG A 154 21.98 12.44 -5.41
C ARG A 154 22.12 10.92 -5.53
N ASN A 155 23.09 10.33 -4.83
CA ASN A 155 23.29 8.88 -4.86
C ASN A 155 22.08 8.14 -4.25
N ARG A 156 21.54 8.63 -3.12
CA ARG A 156 20.33 8.05 -2.51
C ARG A 156 19.12 8.17 -3.44
N THR A 157 18.88 9.35 -4.01
CA THR A 157 17.80 9.60 -4.96
C THR A 157 17.94 8.71 -6.20
N LEU A 158 19.14 8.54 -6.74
CA LEU A 158 19.38 7.64 -7.88
C LEU A 158 19.06 6.19 -7.52
N LEU A 159 19.47 5.72 -6.35
CA LEU A 159 19.13 4.36 -5.88
C LEU A 159 17.62 4.18 -5.74
N VAL A 160 16.93 5.15 -5.14
CA VAL A 160 15.45 5.13 -5.02
C VAL A 160 14.79 5.11 -6.41
N LEU A 161 15.26 5.95 -7.34
CA LEU A 161 14.76 5.96 -8.72
C LEU A 161 14.97 4.60 -9.40
N CYS A 162 16.14 3.99 -9.27
CA CYS A 162 16.42 2.66 -9.77
C CYS A 162 15.48 1.62 -9.15
N CYS A 163 15.32 1.61 -7.82
CA CYS A 163 14.45 0.68 -7.11
C CYS A 163 12.98 0.80 -7.52
N VAL A 164 12.50 1.99 -7.89
CA VAL A 164 11.12 2.19 -8.36
C VAL A 164 10.99 1.91 -9.86
N PHE A 165 12.02 2.18 -10.66
CA PHE A 165 11.97 2.07 -12.11
C PHE A 165 12.17 0.64 -12.63
N PHE A 166 13.10 -0.12 -12.04
CA PHE A 166 13.41 -1.46 -12.52
C PHE A 166 12.28 -2.49 -12.35
N PRO A 167 11.49 -2.50 -11.25
CA PRO A 167 10.44 -3.52 -11.09
C PRO A 167 9.34 -3.43 -12.18
N PRO A 168 8.80 -2.24 -12.53
CA PRO A 168 7.89 -2.12 -13.68
C PRO A 168 8.59 -2.39 -15.02
N TRP A 169 9.84 -1.95 -15.17
CA TRP A 169 10.62 -2.14 -16.41
C TRP A 169 10.85 -3.61 -16.75
N SER A 170 10.96 -4.47 -15.73
CA SER A 170 11.08 -5.92 -15.93
C SER A 170 9.87 -6.56 -16.63
N GLY A 171 8.78 -5.81 -16.84
CA GLY A 171 7.64 -6.24 -17.66
C GLY A 171 6.53 -6.92 -16.86
N THR A 172 6.56 -6.86 -15.53
CA THR A 172 5.51 -7.38 -14.64
C THR A 172 4.11 -6.86 -15.02
N GLY A 173 4.01 -5.56 -15.32
CA GLY A 173 2.77 -4.97 -15.83
C GLY A 173 2.41 -5.45 -17.24
N LEU A 174 3.39 -5.56 -18.13
CA LEU A 174 3.17 -5.99 -19.52
C LEU A 174 2.62 -7.41 -19.58
N VAL A 175 3.19 -8.34 -18.82
CA VAL A 175 2.73 -9.73 -18.77
C VAL A 175 1.28 -9.79 -18.31
N SER A 176 0.93 -9.06 -17.24
CA SER A 176 -0.43 -9.06 -16.68
C SER A 176 -1.48 -8.50 -17.65
N TYR A 177 -1.18 -7.40 -18.36
CA TYR A 177 -2.12 -6.80 -19.32
C TYR A 177 -2.23 -7.56 -20.64
N PHE A 178 -1.12 -8.13 -21.12
CA PHE A 178 -1.06 -8.79 -22.42
C PHE A 178 -1.16 -10.32 -22.34
N LEU A 179 -1.38 -10.89 -21.15
CA LEU A 179 -1.52 -12.33 -20.96
C LEU A 179 -2.57 -12.93 -21.89
N VAL A 180 -3.74 -12.29 -22.00
CA VAL A 180 -4.86 -12.77 -22.82
C VAL A 180 -4.53 -12.74 -24.31
N PRO A 181 -4.07 -11.62 -24.91
CA PRO A 181 -3.56 -11.61 -26.28
C PRO A 181 -2.45 -12.62 -26.54
N LEU A 182 -1.47 -12.75 -25.62
CA LEU A 182 -0.33 -13.65 -25.77
C LEU A 182 -0.77 -15.11 -25.79
N MET A 183 -1.69 -15.49 -24.89
CA MET A 183 -2.31 -16.83 -24.87
C MET A 183 -3.04 -17.15 -26.17
N ARG A 184 -3.69 -16.16 -26.80
CA ARG A 184 -4.34 -16.34 -28.11
C ARG A 184 -3.32 -16.56 -29.23
N THR A 185 -2.19 -15.84 -29.21
CA THR A 185 -1.11 -15.99 -30.20
C THR A 185 -0.44 -17.37 -30.15
N ILE A 186 -0.29 -17.96 -28.95
CA ILE A 186 0.26 -19.32 -28.79
C ILE A 186 -0.75 -20.44 -29.09
N GLY A 187 -1.94 -20.10 -29.63
CA GLY A 187 -2.96 -21.07 -30.04
C GLY A 187 -3.93 -21.52 -28.94
N ILE A 188 -3.87 -20.93 -27.74
CA ILE A 188 -4.86 -21.18 -26.68
C ILE A 188 -6.05 -20.24 -26.89
N GLY A 189 -7.03 -20.70 -27.68
CA GLY A 189 -8.24 -19.93 -28.00
C GLY A 189 -9.40 -20.10 -27.03
N SER A 190 -9.37 -21.09 -26.13
CA SER A 190 -10.48 -21.37 -25.20
C SER A 190 -10.49 -20.35 -24.06
N GLN A 191 -11.56 -19.54 -24.00
CA GLN A 191 -11.80 -18.53 -22.96
C GLN A 191 -11.77 -19.14 -21.54
N GLY A 192 -12.18 -20.40 -21.38
CA GLY A 192 -12.10 -21.12 -20.12
C GLY A 192 -10.67 -21.43 -19.68
N ARG A 193 -9.78 -21.80 -20.61
CA ARG A 193 -8.36 -22.06 -20.29
C ARG A 193 -7.61 -20.78 -19.94
N ILE A 194 -7.92 -19.67 -20.61
CA ILE A 194 -7.32 -18.37 -20.35
C ILE A 194 -7.71 -17.85 -18.97
N THR A 195 -8.99 -17.91 -18.63
CA THR A 195 -9.49 -17.45 -17.31
C THR A 195 -9.04 -18.36 -16.17
N LEU A 196 -8.92 -19.67 -16.41
CA LEU A 196 -8.36 -20.61 -15.45
C LEU A 196 -6.89 -20.28 -15.15
N SER A 197 -6.06 -20.05 -16.17
CA SER A 197 -4.67 -19.66 -15.97
C SER A 197 -4.54 -18.31 -15.26
N ASN A 198 -5.45 -17.37 -15.50
CA ASN A 198 -5.49 -16.08 -14.79
C ASN A 198 -5.97 -16.18 -13.34
N GLY A 199 -6.65 -17.26 -12.95
CA GLY A 199 -7.00 -17.53 -11.55
C GLY A 199 -5.90 -18.23 -10.75
N MET A 200 -4.95 -18.88 -11.44
CA MET A 200 -3.86 -19.64 -10.82
C MET A 200 -2.57 -18.84 -10.64
N ILE A 201 -2.47 -17.65 -11.23
CA ILE A 201 -1.32 -16.73 -11.20
C ILE A 201 -1.72 -15.50 -10.38
#